data_AF-A0A2T1EB17-F1
#
_entry.id   AF-A0A2T1EB17-F1
#
_cell.length_a   1.000
_cell.length_b   1.000
_cell.length_c   1.000
_cell.angle_alpha   90.00
_cell.angle_beta   90.00
_cell.angle_gamma   90.00
#
_symmetry.space_group_name_H-M   'P 1'
#
loop_
_entity.id
_entity.type
_entity.pdbx_description
1 polymer ?
#
loop_
_entity_poly.entity_id
_entity_poly.type
_entity_poly.pdbx_seq_one_letter_code
_entity_poly.pdbx_strand_id
1 'polypeptide(L)'
;MSSLSDLDKSRARWHLGYNESVPTGDRTLMEIRMTKIADSFTVGKIRDRLDRCDRTEVETETDAQGSGIVTKRFLLGDVNRTDVNYQAESLQKRERAYMKELNALATSLGVRNWRDPELQDSRRLSETVTDPVIPAPVEITYNLTYGTDLYLYFA
;
A
#
# COMPACT_ATOMS: atom_id res chain seq x y z
N MET A 1 7.23 -23.50 -2.36
CA MET A 1 6.99 -22.06 -2.14
C MET A 1 5.86 -21.65 -3.06
N SER A 2 4.83 -20.99 -2.53
CA SER A 2 3.69 -20.51 -3.32
C SER A 2 3.98 -19.11 -3.85
N SER A 3 3.61 -18.85 -5.10
CA SER A 3 3.79 -17.56 -5.78
C SER A 3 2.49 -17.11 -6.44
N LEU A 4 2.34 -15.81 -6.67
CA LEU A 4 1.23 -15.26 -7.46
C LEU A 4 1.41 -15.56 -8.95
N SER A 5 0.28 -15.71 -9.66
CA SER A 5 0.30 -15.81 -11.13
C SER A 5 0.76 -14.51 -11.76
N ASP A 6 1.30 -14.55 -12.98
CA ASP A 6 1.81 -13.35 -13.66
C ASP A 6 0.73 -12.27 -13.86
N LEU A 7 -0.52 -12.69 -14.08
CA LEU A 7 -1.67 -11.80 -14.16
C LEU A 7 -1.95 -11.12 -12.82
N ASP A 8 -1.95 -11.88 -11.72
CA ASP A 8 -2.17 -11.32 -10.38
C ASP A 8 -1.03 -10.38 -9.96
N LYS A 9 0.22 -10.68 -10.37
CA LYS A 9 1.36 -9.78 -10.21
C LYS A 9 1.15 -8.46 -10.97
N SER A 10 0.70 -8.54 -12.23
CA SER A 10 0.42 -7.35 -13.04
C SER A 10 -0.70 -6.49 -12.41
N ARG A 11 -1.77 -7.13 -11.93
CA ARG A 11 -2.87 -6.44 -11.21
C ARG A 11 -2.38 -5.75 -9.95
N ALA A 12 -1.56 -6.44 -9.15
CA ALA A 12 -0.99 -5.86 -7.93
C ALA A 12 -0.15 -4.61 -8.24
N ARG A 13 0.68 -4.63 -9.30
CA ARG A 13 1.48 -3.47 -9.74
C ARG A 13 0.60 -2.30 -10.15
N TRP A 14 -0.46 -2.58 -10.91
CA TRP A 14 -1.42 -1.56 -11.33
C TRP A 14 -2.08 -0.87 -10.14
N HIS A 15 -2.71 -1.66 -9.26
CA HIS A 15 -3.45 -1.15 -8.11
C HIS A 15 -2.59 -0.30 -7.16
N LEU A 16 -1.38 -0.79 -6.85
CA LEU A 16 -0.47 -0.10 -5.93
C LEU A 16 0.30 1.06 -6.58
N GLY A 17 0.17 1.28 -7.89
CA GLY A 17 0.82 2.40 -8.60
C GLY A 17 2.30 2.19 -8.90
N TYR A 18 2.75 0.93 -9.01
CA TYR A 18 4.14 0.61 -9.35
C TYR A 18 4.38 0.74 -10.85
N ASN A 19 4.75 1.95 -11.29
CA ASN A 19 5.16 2.26 -12.66
C ASN A 19 6.69 2.40 -12.78
N GLU A 20 7.18 2.79 -13.96
CA GLU A 20 8.61 3.00 -14.23
C GLU A 20 9.24 4.14 -13.40
N SER A 21 8.42 5.05 -12.87
CA SER A 21 8.87 6.18 -12.04
C SER A 21 9.19 5.78 -10.60
N VAL A 22 8.77 4.60 -10.15
CA VAL A 22 9.05 4.12 -8.79
C VAL A 22 10.53 3.71 -8.67
N PRO A 23 11.22 4.07 -7.57
CA PRO A 23 12.59 3.66 -7.31
C PRO A 23 12.81 2.16 -7.51
N THR A 24 13.92 1.80 -8.15
CA THR A 24 14.20 0.41 -8.51
C THR A 24 14.23 -0.53 -7.31
N GLY A 25 14.68 -0.06 -6.14
CA GLY A 25 14.68 -0.85 -4.90
C GLY A 25 13.27 -1.28 -4.44
N ASP A 26 12.29 -0.38 -4.55
CA ASP A 26 10.91 -0.67 -4.17
C ASP A 26 10.24 -1.62 -5.18
N ARG A 27 10.55 -1.47 -6.47
CA ARG A 27 10.06 -2.37 -7.52
C ARG A 27 10.60 -3.79 -7.35
N THR A 28 11.90 -3.93 -7.07
CA THR A 28 12.50 -5.26 -6.84
C THR A 28 11.98 -5.89 -5.55
N LEU A 29 11.79 -5.11 -4.48
CA LEU A 29 11.17 -5.58 -3.25
C LEU A 29 9.76 -6.12 -3.51
N MET A 30 8.93 -5.40 -4.26
CA MET A 30 7.59 -5.86 -4.62
C MET A 30 7.64 -7.21 -5.37
N GLU A 31 8.54 -7.36 -6.35
CA GLU A 31 8.67 -8.60 -7.12
C GLU A 31 9.05 -9.78 -6.23
N ILE A 32 9.97 -9.56 -5.30
CA ILE A 32 10.39 -10.56 -4.31
C ILE A 32 9.19 -10.96 -3.43
N ARG A 33 8.40 -9.99 -2.94
CA ARG A 33 7.26 -10.25 -2.05
C ARG A 33 6.13 -11.02 -2.75
N MET A 34 5.87 -10.73 -4.02
CA MET A 34 4.85 -11.45 -4.80
C MET A 34 5.27 -12.89 -5.16
N THR A 35 6.58 -13.11 -5.30
CA THR A 35 7.13 -14.43 -5.66
C THR A 35 7.37 -15.31 -4.44
N LYS A 36 7.73 -14.71 -3.30
CA LYS A 36 8.09 -15.42 -2.07
C LYS A 36 7.00 -15.26 -1.00
N ILE A 37 5.89 -15.97 -1.19
CA ILE A 37 4.78 -16.03 -0.22
C ILE A 37 4.89 -17.31 0.60
N ALA A 38 4.58 -17.21 1.90
CA ALA A 38 4.78 -18.28 2.87
C ALA A 38 3.93 -19.54 2.57
N ASP A 39 2.65 -19.34 2.26
CA ASP A 39 1.65 -20.41 2.15
C ASP A 39 0.57 -20.10 1.11
N SER A 40 -0.08 -21.16 0.61
CA SER A 40 -1.15 -21.06 -0.39
C SER A 40 -2.41 -20.38 0.14
N PHE A 41 -2.68 -20.44 1.44
CA PHE A 41 -3.83 -19.74 2.04
C PHE A 41 -3.62 -18.22 1.99
N THR A 42 -2.42 -17.72 2.31
CA THR A 42 -2.08 -16.30 2.12
C THR A 42 -2.17 -15.88 0.66
N VAL A 43 -1.73 -16.72 -0.29
CA VAL A 43 -1.93 -16.45 -1.74
C VAL A 43 -3.41 -16.29 -2.07
N GLY A 44 -4.27 -17.20 -1.58
CA GLY A 44 -5.72 -17.10 -1.75
C GLY A 44 -6.28 -15.79 -1.18
N LYS A 45 -5.84 -15.37 0.01
CA LYS A 45 -6.26 -14.10 0.61
C LYS A 45 -5.77 -12.86 -0.12
N ILE A 46 -4.58 -12.89 -0.70
CA ILE A 46 -4.10 -11.80 -1.55
C ILE A 46 -4.95 -11.72 -2.82
N ARG A 47 -5.30 -12.87 -3.42
CA ARG A 47 -6.20 -12.91 -4.58
C ARG A 47 -7.59 -12.36 -4.26
N ASP A 48 -8.18 -12.77 -3.13
CA ASP A 48 -9.46 -12.23 -2.66
C ASP A 48 -9.40 -10.70 -2.50
N ARG A 49 -8.26 -10.15 -2.05
CA ARG A 49 -8.06 -8.70 -1.92
C ARG A 49 -7.91 -8.02 -3.28
N LEU A 50 -7.18 -8.62 -4.22
CA LEU A 50 -7.09 -8.11 -5.59
C LEU A 50 -8.48 -8.05 -6.23
N ASP A 51 -9.30 -9.10 -6.08
CA ASP A 51 -10.66 -9.11 -6.63
C ASP A 51 -11.58 -8.05 -6.00
N ARG A 52 -11.34 -7.66 -4.74
CA ARG A 52 -12.02 -6.52 -4.12
C ARG A 52 -11.52 -5.19 -4.68
N CYS A 53 -10.23 -5.06 -4.96
CA CYS A 53 -9.65 -3.88 -5.59
C CYS A 53 -10.24 -3.67 -7.00
N ASP A 54 -10.34 -4.72 -7.82
CA ASP A 54 -10.97 -4.64 -9.15
C ASP A 54 -12.43 -4.15 -9.06
N ARG A 55 -13.23 -4.72 -8.13
CA ARG A 55 -14.63 -4.32 -7.96
C ARG A 55 -14.76 -2.86 -7.54
N THR A 56 -13.97 -2.45 -6.56
CA THR A 56 -14.00 -1.07 -6.05
C THR A 56 -13.46 -0.07 -7.06
N GLU A 57 -12.49 -0.44 -7.90
CA GLU A 57 -12.02 0.39 -9.02
C GLU A 57 -13.13 0.61 -10.04
N VAL A 58 -13.82 -0.45 -10.47
CA VAL A 58 -14.97 -0.33 -11.38
C VAL A 58 -16.10 0.51 -10.79
N GLU A 59 -16.38 0.37 -9.50
CA GLU A 59 -17.36 1.18 -8.77
C GLU A 59 -16.95 2.67 -8.67
N THR A 60 -15.65 2.96 -8.63
CA THR A 60 -15.17 4.36 -8.66
C THR A 60 -15.24 4.98 -10.06
N GLU A 61 -14.92 4.22 -11.10
CA GLU A 61 -14.86 4.72 -12.49
C GLU A 61 -16.25 4.83 -13.13
N THR A 62 -17.13 3.89 -12.81
CA THR A 62 -18.46 3.82 -13.40
C THR A 62 -19.48 4.32 -12.39
N ASP A 63 -20.43 5.14 -12.81
CA ASP A 63 -21.65 5.39 -12.01
C ASP A 63 -22.61 4.18 -12.06
N ALA A 64 -22.06 2.96 -12.18
CA ALA A 64 -22.77 1.69 -12.19
C ALA A 64 -23.23 1.35 -10.77
N GLN A 65 -24.12 2.18 -10.24
CA GLN A 65 -24.79 1.93 -8.99
C GLN A 65 -25.83 0.83 -9.20
N GLY A 66 -25.52 -0.39 -8.78
CA GLY A 66 -26.54 -1.41 -8.51
C GLY A 66 -27.30 -1.14 -7.19
N SER A 67 -26.81 -0.22 -6.37
CA SER A 67 -27.29 0.03 -5.00
C SER A 67 -27.18 1.52 -4.63
N GLY A 68 -27.81 2.40 -5.40
CA GLY A 68 -28.22 3.69 -4.84
C GLY A 68 -29.23 3.39 -3.73
N ILE A 69 -28.95 3.78 -2.49
CA ILE A 69 -29.84 3.51 -1.35
C ILE A 69 -31.24 4.03 -1.70
N VAL A 70 -32.19 3.11 -1.87
CA VAL A 70 -33.60 3.42 -2.10
C VAL A 70 -34.26 3.53 -0.74
N THR A 71 -34.19 4.70 -0.10
CA THR A 71 -35.07 4.98 1.05
C THR A 71 -36.48 5.18 0.52
N LYS A 72 -37.26 4.09 0.45
CA LYS A 72 -38.69 4.14 0.15
C LYS A 72 -39.42 4.64 1.38
N ARG A 73 -39.93 5.87 1.36
CA ARG A 73 -40.85 6.35 2.40
C ARG A 73 -42.28 6.16 1.88
N PHE A 74 -43.03 5.29 2.54
CA PHE A 74 -44.47 5.16 2.30
C PHE A 74 -45.20 6.20 3.16
N LEU A 75 -45.85 7.17 2.51
CA LEU A 75 -46.77 8.09 3.16
C LEU A 75 -48.18 7.53 2.98
N LEU A 76 -48.74 6.92 4.03
CA LEU A 76 -50.12 6.47 4.05
C LEU A 76 -51.05 7.66 4.33
N GLY A 77 -51.95 7.96 3.38
CA GLY A 77 -52.95 9.02 3.45
C GLY A 77 -54.00 8.87 2.33
N ASP A 78 -54.78 9.91 2.07
CA ASP A 78 -55.88 9.92 1.07
C ASP A 78 -55.39 9.72 -0.39
N VAL A 79 -54.11 10.01 -0.65
CA VAL A 79 -53.43 9.70 -1.91
C VAL A 79 -52.16 8.94 -1.59
N ASN A 80 -52.08 7.67 -2.01
CA ASN A 80 -50.87 6.87 -1.87
C ASN A 80 -49.73 7.53 -2.69
N ARG A 81 -48.80 8.21 -2.01
CA ARG A 81 -47.58 8.75 -2.61
C ARG A 81 -46.39 7.93 -2.16
N THR A 82 -45.61 7.46 -3.13
CA THR A 82 -44.34 6.78 -2.90
C THR A 82 -43.22 7.73 -3.30
N ASP A 83 -42.54 8.30 -2.31
CA ASP A 83 -41.33 9.08 -2.57
C ASP A 83 -40.13 8.15 -2.58
N VAL A 84 -39.45 8.09 -3.72
CA VAL A 84 -38.20 7.34 -3.89
C VAL A 84 -37.06 8.35 -3.96
N ASN A 85 -36.32 8.48 -2.87
CA ASN A 85 -35.10 9.28 -2.86
C ASN A 85 -33.92 8.39 -3.26
N TYR A 86 -33.31 8.70 -4.40
CA TYR A 86 -32.05 8.10 -4.81
C TYR A 86 -30.91 8.95 -4.25
N GLN A 87 -30.27 8.47 -3.18
CA GLN A 87 -29.02 9.07 -2.73
C GLN A 87 -27.86 8.28 -3.32
N ALA A 88 -27.38 8.75 -4.48
CA ALA A 88 -26.13 8.28 -5.06
C ALA A 88 -25.01 8.45 -4.02
N GLU A 89 -24.24 7.39 -3.77
CA GLU A 89 -23.06 7.52 -2.91
C GLU A 89 -22.07 8.49 -3.55
N SER A 90 -21.55 9.41 -2.73
CA SER A 90 -20.57 10.38 -3.20
C SER A 90 -19.34 9.67 -3.73
N LEU A 91 -18.82 10.15 -4.86
CA LEU A 91 -17.60 9.63 -5.49
C LEU A 91 -16.43 9.58 -4.48
N GLN A 92 -16.33 10.57 -3.60
CA GLN A 92 -15.34 10.60 -2.51
C GLN A 92 -15.45 9.41 -1.55
N LYS A 93 -16.66 8.93 -1.24
CA LYS A 93 -16.83 7.75 -0.36
C LYS A 93 -16.29 6.49 -1.03
N ARG A 94 -16.51 6.37 -2.34
CA ARG A 94 -16.02 5.25 -3.16
C ARG A 94 -14.51 5.27 -3.30
N GLU A 95 -13.93 6.44 -3.59
CA GLU A 95 -12.48 6.62 -3.61
C GLU A 95 -11.83 6.23 -2.28
N ARG A 96 -12.44 6.62 -1.15
CA ARG A 96 -11.98 6.22 0.19
C ARG A 96 -12.08 4.71 0.40
N ALA A 97 -13.14 4.08 -0.08
CA ALA A 97 -13.30 2.62 0.00
C ALA A 97 -12.20 1.90 -0.82
N TYR A 98 -11.93 2.38 -2.03
CA TYR A 98 -10.85 1.86 -2.87
C TYR A 98 -9.48 2.02 -2.20
N MET A 99 -9.15 3.22 -1.70
CA MET A 99 -7.90 3.47 -0.99
C MET A 99 -7.72 2.60 0.25
N LYS A 100 -8.81 2.32 0.97
CA LYS A 100 -8.78 1.40 2.13
C LYS A 100 -8.39 -0.02 1.72
N GLU A 101 -8.94 -0.53 0.61
CA GLU A 101 -8.59 -1.87 0.11
C GLU A 101 -7.17 -1.91 -0.44
N LEU A 102 -6.71 -0.87 -1.14
CA LEU A 102 -5.32 -0.72 -1.59
C LEU A 102 -4.34 -0.75 -0.42
N ASN A 103 -4.61 0.00 0.65
CA ASN A 103 -3.75 0.03 1.83
C ASN A 103 -3.73 -1.31 2.56
N ALA A 104 -4.85 -2.04 2.56
CA ALA A 104 -4.89 -3.39 3.11
C ALA A 104 -4.12 -4.41 2.24
N LEU A 105 -4.15 -4.27 0.91
CA LEU A 105 -3.33 -5.07 -0.02
C LEU A 105 -1.84 -4.79 0.19
N ALA A 106 -1.45 -3.52 0.25
CA ALA A 106 -0.09 -3.07 0.53
C ALA A 106 0.44 -3.67 1.84
N THR A 107 -0.38 -3.61 2.89
CA THR A 107 -0.08 -4.21 4.20
C THR A 107 0.10 -5.73 4.10
N SER A 108 -0.75 -6.43 3.34
CA SER A 108 -0.65 -7.88 3.19
C SER A 108 0.61 -8.35 2.45
N LEU A 109 1.12 -7.55 1.51
CA LEU A 109 2.37 -7.81 0.79
C LEU A 109 3.59 -7.29 1.54
N GLY A 110 3.41 -6.44 2.56
CA GLY A 110 4.50 -5.74 3.24
C GLY A 110 5.21 -4.75 2.32
N VAL A 111 4.46 -4.12 1.43
CA VAL A 111 4.93 -3.23 0.37
C VAL A 111 4.26 -1.86 0.55
N ARG A 112 4.87 -0.79 0.05
CA ARG A 112 4.31 0.56 0.14
C ARG A 112 3.20 0.77 -0.90
N ASN A 113 2.17 1.54 -0.56
CA ASN A 113 1.20 2.00 -1.56
C ASN A 113 1.72 3.28 -2.24
N TRP A 114 2.03 3.22 -3.53
CA TRP A 114 2.53 4.38 -4.29
C TRP A 114 1.40 5.30 -4.79
N ARG A 115 0.16 4.81 -4.79
CA ARG A 115 -1.04 5.55 -5.20
C ARG A 115 -1.61 6.46 -4.10
N ASP A 116 -1.19 6.26 -2.85
CA ASP A 116 -1.62 7.06 -1.70
C ASP A 116 -0.97 8.46 -1.72
N PRO A 117 -1.76 9.55 -1.79
CA PRO A 117 -1.23 10.91 -1.77
C PRO A 117 -0.57 11.28 -0.42
N GLU A 118 -1.02 10.73 0.71
CA GLU A 118 -0.45 11.07 2.02
C GLU A 118 0.99 10.56 2.17
N LEU A 119 1.27 9.40 1.57
CA LEU A 119 2.62 8.84 1.52
C LEU A 119 3.54 9.61 0.55
N GLN A 120 3.02 10.54 -0.26
CA GLN A 120 3.79 11.28 -1.26
C GLN A 120 4.70 12.33 -0.64
N ASP A 121 4.26 12.99 0.44
CA ASP A 121 5.08 13.99 1.13
C ASP A 121 6.22 13.36 1.93
N SER A 122 5.97 12.24 2.61
CA SER A 122 7.02 11.48 3.29
C SER A 122 8.07 10.89 2.33
N ARG A 123 7.67 10.56 1.10
CA ARG A 123 8.58 10.13 0.02
C ARG A 123 9.56 11.22 -0.39
N ARG A 124 9.06 12.42 -0.69
CA ARG A 124 9.89 13.56 -1.09
C ARG A 124 10.97 13.86 -0.07
N LEU A 125 10.64 13.79 1.21
CA LEU A 125 11.60 13.99 2.29
C LEU A 125 12.67 12.89 2.31
N SER A 126 12.29 11.62 2.15
CA SER A 126 13.26 10.52 2.14
C SER A 126 14.22 10.53 0.94
N GLU A 127 13.79 11.03 -0.23
CA GLU A 127 14.66 11.17 -1.40
C GLU A 127 15.67 12.32 -1.25
N THR A 128 15.36 13.33 -0.44
CA THR A 128 16.29 14.43 -0.12
C THR A 128 17.29 14.09 0.98
N VAL A 129 17.05 13.03 1.74
CA VAL A 129 18.06 12.48 2.66
C VAL A 129 19.00 11.61 1.85
N THR A 130 19.93 12.27 1.15
CA THR A 130 21.18 11.64 0.71
C THR A 130 21.74 10.87 1.91
N ASP A 131 21.99 9.57 1.75
CA ASP A 131 22.63 8.75 2.77
C ASP A 131 23.80 9.53 3.38
N PRO A 132 23.95 9.58 4.72
CA PRO A 132 25.18 10.13 5.27
C PRO A 132 26.31 9.29 4.70
N VAL A 133 27.15 9.92 3.87
CA VAL A 133 28.40 9.34 3.41
C VAL A 133 29.16 8.98 4.68
N ILE A 134 29.13 7.71 5.09
CA ILE A 134 29.97 7.23 6.17
C ILE A 134 31.39 7.38 5.59
N PRO A 135 32.21 8.32 6.08
CA PRO A 135 33.57 8.42 5.60
C PRO A 135 34.23 7.08 5.85
N ALA A 136 34.97 6.58 4.85
CA ALA A 136 35.76 5.36 4.99
C ALA A 136 36.53 5.39 6.33
N PRO A 137 36.71 4.24 7.00
CA PRO A 137 37.35 4.19 8.31
C PRO A 137 38.71 4.87 8.21
N VAL A 138 38.83 6.05 8.83
CA VAL A 138 40.10 6.74 8.95
C VAL A 138 40.94 5.88 9.89
N GLU A 139 42.03 5.32 9.39
CA GLU A 139 43.03 4.66 10.22
C GLU A 139 43.60 5.72 11.17
N ILE A 140 43.15 5.71 12.43
CA ILE A 140 43.71 6.55 13.48
C ILE A 140 44.98 5.85 13.95
N THR A 141 46.13 6.23 13.39
CA THR A 141 47.43 5.78 13.87
C THR A 141 47.74 6.47 15.19
N TYR A 142 47.54 5.77 16.31
CA TYR A 142 48.00 6.25 17.61
C TYR A 142 49.53 6.11 17.66
N ASN A 143 50.27 7.22 17.68
CA ASN A 143 51.67 7.20 18.08
C ASN A 143 51.71 6.97 19.60
N LEU A 144 51.86 5.71 20.00
CA LEU A 144 52.12 5.32 21.38
C LEU A 144 53.53 5.79 21.76
N THR A 145 53.63 6.98 22.33
CA THR A 145 54.83 7.40 23.07
C THR A 145 54.87 6.55 24.34
N TYR A 146 55.83 5.62 24.38
CA TYR A 146 56.07 4.70 25.49
C TYR A 146 56.07 5.43 26.85
N GLY A 147 55.18 5.01 27.74
CA GLY A 147 55.08 5.56 29.09
C GLY A 147 53.97 4.93 29.91
N THR A 148 54.29 3.77 30.52
CA THR A 148 53.70 3.18 31.72
C THR A 148 52.25 2.64 31.68
N ASP A 149 52.21 1.30 31.72
CA ASP A 149 51.30 0.38 32.41
C ASP A 149 49.81 0.26 32.03
N LEU A 150 49.56 -0.88 31.38
CA LEU A 150 48.34 -1.65 31.21
C LEU A 150 47.57 -1.85 32.53
N TYR A 151 46.25 -1.59 32.55
CA TYR A 151 45.23 -2.43 33.20
C TYR A 151 43.83 -1.99 32.76
N LEU A 152 43.14 -2.79 31.94
CA LEU A 152 41.69 -2.81 31.89
C LEU A 152 41.22 -4.26 31.88
N TYR A 153 40.78 -4.71 33.07
CA TYR A 153 39.99 -5.93 33.24
C TYR A 153 38.62 -5.69 32.59
N PHE A 154 38.25 -6.53 31.61
CA PHE A 154 36.85 -6.68 31.23
C PHE A 154 36.20 -7.67 32.21
N ALA A 155 35.16 -7.20 32.90
CA ALA A 155 34.15 -8.03 33.54
C ALA A 155 32.94 -8.15 32.61
#